data_AF-A0AAD1TB59-F1
#
_entry.id   AF-A0AAD1TB59-F1
#
_cell.length_a   1.000
_cell.length_b   1.000
_cell.length_c   1.000
_cell.angle_alpha   90.00
_cell.angle_beta   90.00
_cell.angle_gamma   90.00
#
_symmetry.space_group_name_H-M   'P 1'
#
loop_
_entity.id
_entity.type
_entity.pdbx_description
1 polymer ?
#
loop_
_entity_poly.entity_id
_entity_poly.type
_entity_poly.pdbx_seq_one_letter_code
_entity_poly.pdbx_strand_id
1 'polypeptide(L)'
;MTTTAAYPVEWKAGTECQSYCKPSDSRVHMNLRKYCKKDYVLRAQLLSMEQSGEWWQFTATVLTVYRQRRVPIRRGDQPLWVPDQDLACDCLRMQVGKSYLIIGNDEESPDPARLILDKNSLALPWRDVWAHKLRRFQQQNRRGKCRTG
;
A
#
# COMPACT_ATOMS: atom_id res chain seq x y z
N MET A 1 25.14 -17.04 12.64
CA MET A 1 23.90 -17.76 12.28
C MET A 1 22.93 -16.73 11.76
N THR A 2 22.79 -16.62 10.44
CA THR A 2 21.98 -15.60 9.77
C THR A 2 20.62 -16.23 9.48
N THR A 3 19.62 -15.94 10.32
CA THR A 3 18.25 -16.38 10.08
C THR A 3 17.64 -15.48 9.01
N THR A 4 17.68 -15.94 7.76
CA THR A 4 16.85 -15.40 6.68
C THR A 4 15.40 -15.56 7.09
N ALA A 5 14.69 -14.46 7.33
CA ALA A 5 13.26 -14.48 7.61
C ALA A 5 12.53 -15.02 6.36
N ALA A 6 12.24 -16.32 6.37
CA ALA A 6 11.37 -16.94 5.40
C ALA A 6 9.94 -16.51 5.70
N TYR A 7 9.25 -16.04 4.65
CA TYR A 7 7.82 -15.81 4.64
C TYR A 7 7.05 -16.94 5.33
N PRO A 8 6.29 -16.67 6.42
CA PRO A 8 5.45 -17.68 7.04
C PRO A 8 4.00 -17.41 6.64
N VAL A 9 3.61 -17.83 5.43
CA VAL A 9 2.19 -18.12 5.15
C VAL A 9 2.21 -19.35 4.24
N GLU A 10 1.51 -20.41 4.62
CA GLU A 10 1.35 -21.58 3.77
C GLU A 10 0.21 -21.26 2.78
N TRP A 11 0.60 -20.82 1.59
CA TRP A 11 -0.27 -20.31 0.52
C TRP A 11 -1.17 -21.42 -0.04
N LYS A 12 -2.41 -21.54 0.43
CA LYS A 12 -3.43 -22.35 -0.26
C LYS A 12 -3.97 -21.58 -1.45
N ALA A 13 -3.19 -21.52 -2.53
CA ALA A 13 -3.63 -20.99 -3.82
C ALA A 13 -4.62 -21.97 -4.49
N GLY A 14 -5.86 -22.02 -3.98
CA GLY A 14 -6.98 -22.60 -4.69
C GLY A 14 -7.42 -21.69 -5.85
N THR A 15 -8.23 -22.22 -6.77
CA THR A 15 -8.85 -21.46 -7.88
C THR A 15 -9.63 -20.21 -7.43
N GLU A 16 -10.01 -20.14 -6.16
CA GLU A 16 -10.70 -19.02 -5.52
C GLU A 16 -9.89 -17.70 -5.55
N CYS A 17 -8.55 -17.75 -5.52
CA CYS A 17 -7.76 -16.52 -5.56
C CYS A 17 -7.80 -15.81 -6.94
N GLN A 18 -8.03 -16.56 -8.03
CA GLN A 18 -8.09 -15.97 -9.38
C GLN A 18 -9.33 -15.10 -9.59
N SER A 19 -10.45 -15.43 -8.92
CA SER A 19 -11.67 -14.60 -8.92
C SER A 19 -11.65 -13.52 -7.86
N TYR A 20 -10.86 -13.69 -6.80
CA TYR A 20 -10.78 -12.76 -5.67
C TYR A 20 -10.04 -11.47 -6.01
N CYS A 21 -8.85 -11.56 -6.61
CA CYS A 21 -8.06 -10.42 -7.04
C CYS A 21 -7.21 -10.76 -8.27
N LYS A 22 -6.86 -9.73 -9.05
CA LYS A 22 -5.77 -9.87 -10.02
C LYS A 22 -4.48 -9.50 -9.30
N PRO A 23 -3.50 -10.42 -9.19
CA PRO A 23 -2.22 -10.11 -8.57
C PRO A 23 -1.65 -8.82 -9.13
N SER A 24 -1.12 -7.98 -8.26
CA SER A 24 -0.65 -6.64 -8.63
C SER A 24 0.43 -6.72 -9.72
N ASP A 25 0.07 -6.36 -10.95
CA ASP A 25 1.05 -6.21 -12.02
C ASP A 25 1.98 -5.05 -11.65
N SER A 26 3.28 -5.35 -11.59
CA SER A 26 4.39 -4.42 -11.36
C SER A 26 4.37 -3.17 -12.26
N ARG A 27 3.58 -3.15 -13.34
CA ARG A 27 3.52 -2.10 -14.36
C ARG A 27 2.45 -1.03 -14.13
N VAL A 28 2.32 -0.51 -12.91
CA VAL A 28 1.44 0.64 -12.67
C VAL A 28 2.05 1.93 -13.21
N HIS A 29 1.62 2.34 -14.40
CA HIS A 29 1.99 3.65 -14.94
C HIS A 29 1.09 4.74 -14.35
N MET A 30 1.61 5.42 -13.32
CA MET A 30 0.94 6.52 -12.63
C MET A 30 1.04 7.83 -13.43
N ASN A 31 -0.08 8.52 -13.61
CA ASN A 31 -0.15 9.88 -14.16
C ASN A 31 -0.91 10.79 -13.18
N LEU A 32 -0.94 12.11 -13.46
CA LEU A 32 -1.59 13.06 -12.55
C LEU A 32 -3.07 12.73 -12.34
N ARG A 33 -3.81 12.36 -13.39
CA ARG A 33 -5.25 12.01 -13.29
C ARG A 33 -5.47 10.81 -12.37
N LYS A 34 -4.68 9.74 -12.52
CA LYS A 34 -4.75 8.55 -11.66
C LYS A 34 -4.37 8.89 -10.22
N TYR A 35 -3.30 9.66 -10.03
CA TYR A 35 -2.89 10.16 -8.72
C TYR A 35 -4.00 10.96 -8.03
N CYS A 36 -4.72 11.80 -8.77
CA CYS A 36 -5.80 12.62 -8.25
C CYS A 36 -7.05 11.84 -7.83
N LYS A 37 -7.23 10.61 -8.32
CA LYS A 37 -8.36 9.74 -7.98
C LYS A 37 -8.11 8.88 -6.74
N LYS A 38 -6.90 8.93 -6.18
CA LYS A 38 -6.53 8.13 -5.01
C LYS A 38 -6.74 8.91 -3.73
N ASP A 39 -7.06 8.26 -2.62
CA ASP A 39 -7.16 8.98 -1.35
C ASP A 39 -5.78 9.21 -0.74
N TYR A 40 -4.90 8.21 -0.83
CA TYR A 40 -3.54 8.33 -0.32
C TYR A 40 -2.49 7.73 -1.25
N VAL A 41 -1.30 8.31 -1.19
CA VAL A 41 -0.10 7.86 -1.90
C VAL A 41 1.10 8.09 -1.00
N LEU A 42 1.79 7.00 -0.63
CA LEU A 42 2.84 7.00 0.39
C LEU A 42 4.10 6.30 -0.12
N ARG A 43 5.25 6.70 0.41
CA ARG A 43 6.44 5.84 0.48
C ARG A 43 6.57 5.37 1.93
N ALA A 44 6.59 4.07 2.15
CA ALA A 44 6.79 3.49 3.49
C ALA A 44 7.76 2.31 3.43
N GLN A 45 8.46 2.05 4.54
CA GLN A 45 9.29 0.86 4.73
C GLN A 45 8.63 -0.06 5.74
N LEU A 46 8.54 -1.36 5.43
CA LEU A 46 7.99 -2.34 6.35
C LEU A 46 9.07 -2.78 7.33
N LEU A 47 8.81 -2.69 8.63
CA LEU A 47 9.76 -3.00 9.70
C LEU A 47 9.52 -4.36 10.34
N SER A 48 8.25 -4.72 10.56
CA SER A 48 7.83 -5.99 11.15
C SER A 48 6.40 -6.31 10.74
N MET A 49 5.96 -7.53 11.02
CA MET A 49 4.58 -7.97 10.84
C MET A 49 4.18 -8.93 11.96
N GLU A 50 2.92 -8.84 12.39
CA GLU A 50 2.31 -9.73 13.36
C GLU A 50 0.90 -10.13 12.89
N GLN A 51 0.51 -11.37 13.16
CA GLN A 51 -0.83 -11.86 12.83
C GLN A 51 -1.78 -11.57 13.98
N SER A 52 -2.98 -11.08 13.65
CA SER A 52 -4.05 -10.74 14.58
C SER A 52 -5.38 -11.24 14.03
N GLY A 53 -5.66 -12.53 14.24
CA GLY A 53 -6.86 -13.18 13.70
C GLY A 53 -6.81 -13.23 12.16
N GLU A 54 -7.87 -12.76 11.51
CA GLU A 54 -7.99 -12.69 10.04
C GLU A 54 -7.22 -11.51 9.41
N TRP A 55 -6.37 -10.84 10.20
CA TRP A 55 -5.62 -9.66 9.77
C TRP A 55 -4.14 -9.83 10.07
N TRP A 56 -3.32 -9.25 9.21
CA TRP A 56 -1.92 -8.96 9.48
C TRP A 56 -1.73 -7.49 9.76
N GLN A 57 -1.01 -7.18 10.83
CA GLN A 57 -0.57 -5.83 11.15
C GLN A 57 0.91 -5.69 10.86
N PHE A 58 1.26 -4.89 9.86
CA PHE A 58 2.62 -4.46 9.60
C PHE A 58 2.93 -3.21 10.41
N THR A 59 4.11 -3.17 11.02
CA THR A 59 4.70 -1.90 11.45
C THR A 59 5.42 -1.29 10.27
N ALA A 60 4.99 -0.11 9.82
CA ALA A 60 5.58 0.55 8.66
C ALA A 60 6.04 1.98 9.00
N THR A 61 7.29 2.32 8.70
CA THR A 61 7.75 3.71 8.77
C THR A 61 7.30 4.45 7.52
N VAL A 62 6.35 5.37 7.67
CA VAL A 62 5.92 6.27 6.59
C VAL A 62 7.00 7.33 6.35
N LEU A 63 7.78 7.12 5.30
CA LEU A 63 8.88 7.97 4.91
C LEU A 63 8.42 9.25 4.21
N THR A 64 7.41 9.19 3.34
CA THR A 64 6.88 10.36 2.63
C THR A 64 5.41 10.19 2.32
N VAL A 65 4.63 11.23 2.61
CA VAL A 65 3.23 11.31 2.20
C VAL A 65 3.14 12.21 0.97
N TYR A 66 2.83 11.63 -0.19
CA TYR A 66 2.65 12.39 -1.44
C TYR A 66 1.22 12.92 -1.54
N ARG A 67 0.23 12.09 -1.20
CA ARG A 67 -1.19 12.45 -1.16
C ARG A 67 -1.81 12.04 0.17
N GLN A 68 -2.65 12.94 0.70
CA GLN A 68 -3.30 12.79 1.99
C GLN A 68 -4.76 12.40 1.81
N ARG A 69 -5.22 11.45 2.63
CA ARG A 69 -6.63 11.08 2.77
C ARG A 69 -7.37 12.00 3.75
N ARG A 70 -8.68 11.77 3.94
CA ARG A 70 -9.50 12.55 4.89
C ARG A 70 -8.97 12.45 6.32
N VAL A 71 -8.67 11.24 6.80
CA VAL A 71 -8.04 11.01 8.11
C VAL A 71 -6.52 11.12 7.96
N PRO A 72 -5.86 12.13 8.55
CA PRO A 72 -4.46 12.40 8.26
C PRO A 72 -3.52 11.23 8.55
N ILE A 73 -2.74 10.81 7.55
CA ILE A 73 -1.62 9.89 7.70
C ILE A 73 -0.39 10.69 8.09
N ARG A 74 0.28 10.28 9.17
CA ARG A 74 1.50 10.94 9.68
C ARG A 74 2.76 10.23 9.18
N ARG A 75 3.88 10.95 9.20
CA ARG A 75 5.22 10.36 8.97
C ARG A 75 5.68 9.67 10.25
N GLY A 76 6.61 8.73 10.11
CA GLY A 76 7.06 7.86 11.20
C GLY A 76 6.31 6.54 11.23
N ASP A 77 6.43 5.80 12.32
CA ASP A 77 5.88 4.46 12.41
C ASP A 77 4.36 4.49 12.52
N GLN A 78 3.71 3.74 11.64
CA GLN A 78 2.26 3.62 11.55
C GLN A 78 1.90 2.13 11.40
N PRO A 79 0.83 1.67 12.06
CA PRO A 79 0.29 0.34 11.81
C PRO A 79 -0.39 0.32 10.44
N LEU A 80 -0.14 -0.75 9.69
CA LEU A 80 -0.71 -0.99 8.39
C LEU A 80 -1.37 -2.38 8.38
N TRP A 81 -2.66 -2.42 8.15
CA TRP A 81 -3.47 -3.62 8.27
C TRP A 81 -3.74 -4.23 6.90
N VAL A 82 -3.56 -5.54 6.77
CA VAL A 82 -3.80 -6.28 5.53
C VAL A 82 -4.64 -7.51 5.87
N PRO A 83 -5.76 -7.79 5.18
CA PRO A 83 -6.50 -9.03 5.35
C PRO A 83 -5.59 -10.25 5.09
N ASP A 84 -5.74 -11.29 5.90
CA ASP A 84 -5.00 -12.55 5.70
C ASP A 84 -5.26 -13.14 4.31
N GLN A 85 -6.49 -13.06 3.81
CA GLN A 85 -6.87 -13.52 2.47
C GLN A 85 -6.15 -12.74 1.34
N ASP A 86 -5.93 -11.44 1.51
CA ASP A 86 -5.23 -10.60 0.51
C ASP A 86 -3.74 -10.93 0.44
N LEU A 87 -3.14 -11.27 1.58
CA LEU A 87 -1.81 -11.85 1.60
C LEU A 87 -1.87 -13.24 0.99
N ALA A 88 -2.65 -14.20 1.49
CA ALA A 88 -2.68 -15.59 1.02
C ALA A 88 -3.00 -15.75 -0.48
N CYS A 89 -3.73 -14.80 -1.10
CA CYS A 89 -4.00 -14.78 -2.53
C CYS A 89 -2.98 -13.97 -3.36
N ASP A 90 -1.92 -13.48 -2.73
CA ASP A 90 -0.78 -12.84 -3.39
C ASP A 90 -1.18 -11.52 -4.08
N CYS A 91 -2.28 -10.90 -3.63
CA CYS A 91 -2.78 -9.62 -4.14
C CYS A 91 -1.75 -8.50 -3.87
N LEU A 92 -1.17 -8.54 -2.66
CA LEU A 92 -0.17 -7.61 -2.17
C LEU A 92 1.12 -8.34 -1.80
N ARG A 93 2.15 -8.23 -2.64
CA ARG A 93 3.46 -8.83 -2.39
C ARG A 93 4.34 -7.94 -1.52
N MET A 94 4.22 -8.11 -0.21
CA MET A 94 4.92 -7.32 0.79
C MET A 94 6.03 -8.11 1.49
N GLN A 95 7.12 -7.43 1.85
CA GLN A 95 8.28 -7.98 2.53
C GLN A 95 8.79 -7.01 3.57
N VAL A 96 8.97 -7.52 4.79
CA VAL A 96 9.67 -6.81 5.85
C VAL A 96 11.09 -6.45 5.38
N GLY A 97 11.57 -5.28 5.79
CA GLY A 97 12.86 -4.70 5.41
C GLY A 97 12.83 -3.90 4.11
N LYS A 98 11.81 -4.06 3.25
CA LYS A 98 11.71 -3.37 1.96
C LYS A 98 10.86 -2.10 2.02
N SER A 99 11.20 -1.16 1.13
CA SER A 99 10.42 0.06 0.88
C SER A 99 9.42 -0.14 -0.25
N TYR A 100 8.23 0.42 -0.08
CA TYR A 100 7.12 0.32 -1.02
C TYR A 100 6.53 1.68 -1.36
N LEU A 101 6.09 1.83 -2.61
CA LEU A 101 5.07 2.79 -3.00
C LEU A 101 3.70 2.19 -2.69
N ILE A 102 2.99 2.82 -1.76
CA ILE A 102 1.68 2.40 -1.30
C ILE A 102 0.63 3.37 -1.85
N ILE A 103 -0.39 2.84 -2.49
CA ILE A 103 -1.47 3.61 -3.11
C ILE A 103 -2.79 2.93 -2.77
N GLY A 104 -3.76 3.68 -2.26
CA GLY A 104 -5.07 3.14 -1.92
C GLY A 104 -6.16 4.19 -1.85
N ASN A 105 -7.35 3.70 -1.52
CA ASN A 105 -8.58 4.45 -1.31
C ASN A 105 -9.19 4.02 0.03
N ASP A 106 -9.96 4.87 0.68
CA ASP A 106 -10.66 4.53 1.93
C ASP A 106 -12.14 4.21 1.73
N GLU A 107 -12.70 4.36 0.52
CA GLU A 107 -14.15 4.22 0.27
C GLU A 107 -14.73 2.86 0.72
N GLU A 108 -13.95 1.78 0.59
CA GLU A 108 -14.33 0.43 1.01
C GLU A 108 -13.69 0.02 2.35
N SER A 109 -13.01 0.95 3.04
CA SER A 109 -12.32 0.64 4.30
C SER A 109 -13.34 0.39 5.42
N PRO A 110 -13.29 -0.76 6.12
CA PRO A 110 -14.18 -1.04 7.25
C PRO A 110 -13.89 -0.13 8.46
N ASP A 111 -12.69 0.45 8.54
CA ASP A 111 -12.31 1.43 9.55
C ASP A 111 -11.48 2.56 8.89
N PRO A 112 -12.09 3.75 8.64
CA PRO A 112 -11.40 4.88 8.04
C PRO A 112 -10.25 5.44 8.88
N ALA A 113 -10.21 5.15 10.19
CA ALA A 113 -9.13 5.57 11.08
C ALA A 113 -7.87 4.71 10.90
N ARG A 114 -8.04 3.43 10.56
CA ARG A 114 -6.93 2.51 10.28
C ARG A 114 -6.40 2.69 8.87
N LEU A 115 -5.12 2.41 8.67
CA LEU A 115 -4.52 2.33 7.34
C LEU A 115 -4.63 0.89 6.88
N ILE A 116 -5.71 0.59 6.14
CA ILE A 116 -5.98 -0.75 5.60
C ILE A 116 -5.51 -0.80 4.15
N LEU A 117 -4.71 -1.82 3.83
CA LEU A 117 -4.31 -2.18 2.47
C LEU A 117 -4.98 -3.50 2.13
N ASP A 118 -5.92 -3.44 1.21
CA ASP A 118 -6.71 -4.57 0.74
C ASP A 118 -6.35 -4.95 -0.73
N LYS A 119 -7.05 -5.91 -1.32
CA LYS A 119 -6.95 -6.24 -2.77
C LYS A 119 -7.10 -5.06 -3.73
N ASN A 120 -7.75 -3.97 -3.31
CA ASN A 120 -7.94 -2.77 -4.13
C ASN A 120 -6.76 -1.78 -4.02
N SER A 121 -5.90 -2.02 -3.03
CA SER A 121 -4.68 -1.27 -2.78
C SER A 121 -3.52 -1.79 -3.62
N LEU A 122 -2.47 -0.99 -3.73
CA LEU A 122 -1.24 -1.34 -4.44
C LEU A 122 -0.04 -1.10 -3.54
N ALA A 123 0.79 -2.12 -3.37
CA ALA A 123 2.08 -2.05 -2.71
C ALA A 123 3.18 -2.48 -3.69
N LEU A 124 3.82 -1.50 -4.34
CA LEU A 124 4.85 -1.77 -5.35
C LEU A 124 6.24 -1.52 -4.76
N PRO A 125 7.22 -2.42 -4.97
CA PRO A 125 8.59 -2.19 -4.50
C PRO A 125 9.11 -0.82 -4.96
N TRP A 126 9.61 -0.03 -4.02
CA TRP A 126 10.00 1.36 -4.26
C TRP A 126 11.06 1.48 -5.36
N ARG A 127 10.88 2.46 -6.26
CA ARG A 127 11.85 2.84 -7.29
C ARG A 127 12.07 4.34 -7.25
N ASP A 128 13.33 4.79 -7.22
CA ASP A 128 13.66 6.21 -7.04
C ASP A 128 13.13 7.12 -8.16
N VAL A 129 12.96 6.56 -9.38
CA VAL A 129 12.31 7.24 -10.51
C VAL A 129 10.90 7.76 -10.18
N TRP A 130 10.22 7.17 -9.19
CA TRP A 130 8.89 7.63 -8.77
C TRP A 130 8.94 8.88 -7.91
N ALA A 131 9.99 9.10 -7.10
CA ALA A 131 10.06 10.25 -6.19
C ALA A 131 9.88 11.57 -6.93
N HIS A 132 10.65 11.78 -8.00
CA HIS A 132 10.58 13.04 -8.76
C HIS A 132 9.19 13.28 -9.36
N LYS A 133 8.61 12.23 -9.96
CA LYS A 133 7.29 12.28 -10.59
C LYS A 133 6.16 12.54 -9.57
N LEU A 134 6.19 11.85 -8.42
CA LEU A 134 5.20 12.01 -7.36
C LEU A 134 5.30 13.37 -6.67
N ARG A 135 6.51 13.91 -6.46
CA ARG A 135 6.70 15.29 -5.96
C ARG A 135 6.08 16.32 -6.90
N ARG A 136 6.25 16.15 -8.22
CA ARG A 136 5.61 17.01 -9.22
C ARG A 136 4.08 16.94 -9.12
N PHE A 137 3.52 15.73 -9.00
CA PHE A 137 2.06 15.57 -8.83
C PHE A 137 1.55 16.18 -7.52
N GLN A 138 2.29 16.01 -6.42
CA GLN A 138 1.97 16.62 -5.13
C GLN A 138 1.94 18.16 -5.24
N GLN A 139 2.94 18.77 -5.89
CA GLN A 139 2.96 20.22 -6.09
C GLN A 139 1.80 20.69 -6.97
N GLN A 140 1.46 19.94 -8.03
CA GLN A 140 0.31 20.24 -8.89
C GLN A 140 -1.01 20.13 -8.12
N ASN A 141 -1.17 19.13 -7.26
CA ASN A 141 -2.33 18.98 -6.37
C ASN A 141 -2.48 20.16 -5.42
N ARG A 142 -1.39 20.60 -4.76
CA ARG A 142 -1.40 21.79 -3.89
C ARG A 142 -1.77 23.08 -4.64
N ARG A 143 -1.55 23.12 -5.96
CA ARG A 143 -1.97 24.22 -6.85
C ARG A 143 -3.38 24.02 -7.43
N GLY A 144 -4.17 23.08 -6.90
CA GLY A 144 -5.55 22.84 -7.34
C GLY A 144 -5.70 22.11 -8.68
N LYS A 145 -4.64 21.48 -9.21
CA LYS A 145 -4.71 20.80 -10.52
C LYS A 145 -5.38 19.43 -10.49
N CYS A 146 -5.69 18.90 -9.30
CA CYS A 146 -6.61 17.78 -9.19
C CYS A 146 -8.03 18.31 -9.34
N ARG A 147 -8.54 18.27 -10.57
CA ARG A 147 -9.94 18.58 -10.84
C ARG A 147 -10.80 17.52 -10.16
N THR A 148 -11.67 17.94 -9.24
CA THR A 148 -12.85 17.20 -8.81
C THR A 148 -13.74 17.07 -10.04
N GLY A 149 -13.62 15.93 -10.71
CA GLY A 149 -14.54 15.54 -11.78
C GLY A 149 -15.60 14.64 -11.17
#